data_AF-F0YMZ0-F1
#
_entry.id   AF-F0YMZ0-F1
#
_cell.length_a   1.000
_cell.length_b   1.000
_cell.length_c   1.000
_cell.angle_alpha   90.00
_cell.angle_beta   90.00
_cell.angle_gamma   90.00
#
_symmetry.space_group_name_H-M   'P 1'
#
loop_
_entity.id
_entity.type
_entity.pdbx_description
1 polymer ?
#
loop_
_entity_poly.entity_id
_entity_poly.type
_entity_poly.pdbx_seq_one_letter_code
_entity_poly.pdbx_strand_id
1 'polypeptide(L)'
;MDATDVDLEYGGAATPVDAAKPENDYAHHFDADVVIPDRIARPAVASAHCFLALALVSFLRGYDVLAAVALGLYGTSVNHWRRPRVTSWRHAADLLAVAATAAYGSYLATARARSPAWWASLAAVAAAFAYNETRYYREVHDRASSSFSRPGTAARDAAYRRATWTHYSH
;
A
#
# COMPACT_ATOMS: atom_id res chain seq x y z
N MET A 1 -1.12 -69.69 -22.74
CA MET A 1 0.33 -69.60 -22.48
C MET A 1 0.91 -68.91 -23.70
N ASP A 2 1.35 -67.66 -23.73
CA ASP A 2 1.61 -66.59 -22.74
C ASP A 2 0.59 -65.43 -22.93
N ALA A 3 0.21 -64.56 -21.99
CA ALA A 3 0.87 -63.92 -20.84
C ALA A 3 1.95 -62.88 -21.20
N THR A 4 1.53 -61.72 -21.70
CA THR A 4 2.15 -60.44 -21.28
C THR A 4 1.11 -59.32 -21.32
N ASP A 5 0.84 -58.81 -20.13
CA ASP A 5 0.08 -57.62 -19.79
C ASP A 5 0.65 -56.35 -20.43
N VAL A 6 -0.19 -55.37 -20.75
CA VAL A 6 -0.31 -54.08 -20.02
C VAL A 6 -1.56 -53.36 -20.53
N ASP A 7 -2.57 -53.29 -19.66
CA ASP A 7 -3.67 -52.33 -19.77
C ASP A 7 -3.12 -50.89 -19.71
N LEU A 8 -3.38 -50.09 -20.75
CA LEU A 8 -3.43 -48.63 -20.64
C LEU A 8 -4.78 -48.15 -21.15
N GLU A 9 -5.70 -48.17 -20.21
CA GLU A 9 -7.02 -47.56 -20.23
C GLU A 9 -6.92 -46.02 -20.39
N TYR A 10 -7.99 -45.45 -20.93
CA TYR A 10 -8.36 -44.03 -20.84
C TYR A 10 -7.72 -43.02 -21.80
N GLY A 11 -8.14 -43.10 -23.08
CA GLY A 11 -8.17 -41.94 -23.98
C GLY A 11 -9.26 -40.95 -23.54
N GLY A 12 -9.00 -40.18 -22.49
CA GLY A 12 -9.87 -39.13 -21.98
C GLY A 12 -9.17 -37.76 -21.97
N ALA A 13 -9.69 -36.85 -22.80
CA ALA A 13 -9.59 -35.39 -22.72
C ALA A 13 -8.23 -34.69 -22.98
N ALA A 14 -8.22 -33.85 -24.01
CA ALA A 14 -7.66 -32.51 -23.92
C ALA A 14 -8.62 -31.54 -24.62
N THR A 15 -9.55 -30.97 -23.85
CA THR A 15 -10.20 -29.71 -24.22
C THR A 15 -9.11 -28.67 -24.50
N PRO A 16 -9.23 -27.86 -25.57
CA PRO A 16 -8.26 -26.80 -25.81
C PRO A 16 -8.33 -25.85 -24.61
N VAL A 17 -7.24 -25.74 -23.86
CA VAL A 17 -7.08 -24.67 -22.89
C VAL A 17 -7.08 -23.40 -23.73
N ASP A 18 -8.18 -22.63 -23.62
CA ASP A 18 -8.27 -21.28 -24.13
C ASP A 18 -6.98 -20.56 -23.77
N ALA A 19 -6.17 -20.25 -24.78
CA ALA A 19 -5.04 -19.37 -24.69
C ALA A 19 -5.59 -17.95 -24.44
N ALA A 20 -6.03 -17.70 -23.20
CA ALA A 20 -6.41 -16.38 -22.75
C ALA A 20 -5.16 -15.50 -22.81
N LYS A 21 -5.21 -14.51 -23.70
CA LYS A 21 -4.21 -13.45 -23.83
C LYS A 21 -3.89 -12.84 -22.46
N PRO A 22 -2.61 -12.61 -22.11
CA PRO A 22 -2.23 -11.90 -20.90
C PRO A 22 -2.33 -10.39 -21.14
N GLU A 23 -3.52 -9.90 -21.48
CA GLU A 23 -3.80 -8.47 -21.54
C GLU A 23 -4.78 -8.15 -20.40
N ASN A 24 -4.25 -7.54 -19.33
CA ASN A 24 -4.95 -6.97 -18.14
C ASN A 24 -4.88 -7.71 -16.79
N ASP A 25 -4.18 -8.83 -16.65
CA ASP A 25 -4.16 -9.52 -15.34
C ASP A 25 -3.38 -8.75 -14.25
N TYR A 26 -2.37 -7.95 -14.65
CA TYR A 26 -1.56 -7.16 -13.70
C TYR A 26 -2.36 -6.15 -12.87
N ALA A 27 -3.29 -5.41 -13.48
CA ALA A 27 -4.09 -4.41 -12.75
C ALA A 27 -5.04 -5.10 -11.75
N HIS A 28 -5.60 -6.25 -12.11
CA HIS A 28 -6.46 -7.05 -11.24
C HIS A 28 -5.72 -7.56 -10.00
N HIS A 29 -4.43 -7.88 -10.11
CA HIS A 29 -3.59 -8.28 -8.96
C HIS A 29 -3.31 -7.15 -7.98
N PHE A 30 -3.18 -5.91 -8.46
CA PHE A 30 -2.92 -4.72 -7.63
C PHE A 30 -4.19 -4.12 -6.99
N ASP A 31 -5.37 -4.40 -7.56
CA ASP A 31 -6.65 -3.86 -7.10
C ASP A 31 -7.56 -4.87 -6.39
N ALA A 32 -7.22 -6.16 -6.42
CA ALA A 32 -7.81 -7.12 -5.49
C ALA A 32 -7.49 -6.66 -4.05
N ASP A 33 -8.43 -6.70 -3.09
CA ASP A 33 -8.05 -6.37 -1.70
C ASP A 33 -7.07 -7.42 -1.17
N VAL A 34 -5.79 -7.18 -1.39
CA VAL A 34 -4.73 -8.04 -0.89
C VAL A 34 -4.82 -7.98 0.62
N VAL A 35 -4.90 -9.14 1.26
CA VAL A 35 -4.70 -9.20 2.72
C VAL A 35 -3.24 -8.84 2.93
N ILE A 36 -3.01 -7.57 3.27
CA ILE A 36 -1.67 -7.08 3.57
C ILE A 36 -1.17 -7.85 4.78
N PRO A 37 0.05 -8.39 4.74
CA PRO A 37 0.68 -8.92 5.92
C PRO A 37 0.79 -7.86 7.02
N ASP A 38 0.50 -8.26 8.25
CA ASP A 38 0.78 -7.45 9.44
C ASP A 38 2.20 -6.83 9.37
N ARG A 39 3.22 -7.60 8.98
CA ARG A 39 4.60 -7.10 8.90
C ARG A 39 4.82 -5.88 7.98
N ILE A 40 3.87 -5.56 7.08
CA ILE A 40 3.91 -4.39 6.17
C ILE A 40 2.91 -3.33 6.61
N ALA A 41 1.70 -3.74 7.00
CA ALA A 41 0.68 -2.81 7.47
C ALA A 41 1.13 -2.08 8.75
N ARG A 42 1.76 -2.79 9.70
CA ARG A 42 2.18 -2.20 10.99
C ARG A 42 3.22 -1.08 10.80
N PRO A 43 4.33 -1.28 10.07
CA PRO A 43 5.29 -0.21 9.86
C PRO A 43 4.73 0.93 9.02
N ALA A 44 3.88 0.66 8.02
CA ALA A 44 3.29 1.70 7.19
C ALA A 44 2.37 2.63 7.99
N VAL A 45 1.47 2.08 8.81
CA VAL A 45 0.62 2.88 9.72
C VAL A 45 1.46 3.59 10.79
N ALA A 46 2.46 2.92 11.37
CA ALA A 46 3.35 3.54 12.35
C ALA A 46 4.08 4.74 11.74
N SER A 47 4.63 4.60 10.54
CA SER A 47 5.33 5.69 9.84
C SER A 47 4.42 6.86 9.45
N ALA A 48 3.11 6.63 9.24
CA ALA A 48 2.17 7.72 9.01
C ALA A 48 2.11 8.70 10.21
N HIS A 49 2.39 8.24 11.44
CA HIS A 49 2.45 9.11 12.62
C HIS A 49 3.59 10.13 12.55
N CYS A 50 4.61 9.92 11.70
CA CYS A 50 5.62 10.94 11.42
C CYS A 50 4.98 12.20 10.79
N PHE A 51 3.89 12.05 10.03
CA PHE A 51 3.15 13.18 9.46
C PHE A 51 2.36 13.94 10.53
N LEU A 52 1.85 13.24 11.55
CA LEU A 52 1.25 13.88 12.72
C LEU A 52 2.29 14.68 13.52
N ALA A 53 3.49 14.13 13.71
CA ALA A 53 4.60 14.85 14.34
C ALA A 53 5.01 16.09 13.53
N LEU A 54 5.08 15.97 12.19
CA LEU A 54 5.33 17.11 11.30
C LEU A 54 4.25 18.18 11.45
N ALA A 55 2.98 17.80 11.51
CA ALA A 55 1.87 18.73 11.71
C ALA A 55 2.01 19.49 13.03
N LEU A 56 2.32 18.79 14.13
CA LEU A 56 2.52 19.39 15.45
C LEU A 56 3.71 20.37 15.45
N VAL A 57 4.87 19.96 14.93
CA VAL A 57 6.05 20.83 14.86
C VAL A 57 5.78 22.06 14.00
N SER A 58 5.04 21.91 12.90
CA SER A 58 4.69 23.02 12.01
C SER A 58 3.75 24.01 12.70
N PHE A 59 2.77 23.51 13.46
CA PHE A 59 1.87 24.33 14.25
C PHE A 59 2.61 25.12 15.34
N LEU A 60 3.48 24.44 16.12
CA LEU A 60 4.28 25.10 17.17
C LEU A 60 5.25 26.16 16.62
N ARG A 61 5.60 26.09 15.34
CA ARG A 61 6.44 27.07 14.63
C ARG A 61 5.65 28.18 13.94
N GLY A 62 4.32 28.19 14.03
CA GLY A 62 3.43 29.16 13.38
C GLY A 62 3.31 28.98 11.87
N TYR A 63 3.50 27.75 11.37
CA TYR A 63 3.32 27.37 9.97
C TYR A 63 1.97 26.66 9.78
N ASP A 64 0.87 27.37 10.07
CA ASP A 64 -0.48 26.79 10.17
C ASP A 64 -0.94 26.07 8.90
N VAL A 65 -0.60 26.61 7.73
CA VAL A 65 -0.94 25.98 6.44
C VAL A 65 -0.19 24.64 6.28
N LEU A 66 1.09 24.57 6.65
CA LEU A 66 1.83 23.31 6.59
C LEU A 66 1.31 22.32 7.63
N ALA A 67 0.93 22.80 8.81
CA ALA A 67 0.31 21.97 9.83
C ALA A 67 -0.99 21.33 9.33
N ALA A 68 -1.86 22.13 8.68
CA ALA A 68 -3.10 21.64 8.10
C ALA A 68 -2.87 20.64 6.96
N VAL A 69 -1.92 20.92 6.05
CA VAL A 69 -1.59 20.03 4.93
C VAL A 69 -0.99 18.72 5.44
N ALA A 70 -0.08 18.76 6.42
CA ALA A 70 0.51 17.58 7.03
C ALA A 70 -0.50 16.73 7.82
N LEU A 71 -1.47 17.37 8.48
CA LEU A 71 -2.58 16.68 9.14
C LEU A 71 -3.51 16.01 8.12
N GLY A 72 -3.76 16.68 6.99
CA GLY A 72 -4.46 16.10 5.85
C GLY A 72 -3.75 14.85 5.31
N LEU A 73 -2.43 14.94 5.10
CA LEU A 73 -1.58 13.82 4.71
C LEU A 73 -1.65 12.66 5.70
N TYR A 74 -1.59 12.93 7.01
CA TYR A 74 -1.78 11.89 8.02
C TYR A 74 -3.12 11.16 7.83
N GLY A 75 -4.21 11.91 7.65
CA GLY A 75 -5.54 11.36 7.43
C GLY A 75 -5.64 10.51 6.16
N THR A 76 -5.12 11.02 5.04
CA THR A 76 -5.14 10.29 3.76
C THR A 76 -4.27 9.04 3.81
N SER A 77 -3.09 9.11 4.44
CA SER A 77 -2.16 7.98 4.54
C SER A 77 -2.76 6.88 5.42
N VAL A 78 -3.30 7.21 6.59
CA VAL A 78 -3.99 6.22 7.43
C VAL A 78 -5.18 5.60 6.67
N ASN A 79 -5.95 6.40 5.93
CA ASN A 79 -7.07 5.89 5.15
C ASN A 79 -6.65 5.02 3.95
N HIS A 80 -5.53 5.34 3.31
CA HIS A 80 -4.94 4.55 2.23
C HIS A 80 -4.43 3.21 2.76
N TRP A 81 -3.59 3.22 3.80
CA TRP A 81 -3.06 1.99 4.42
C TRP A 81 -4.13 1.13 5.11
N ARG A 82 -5.29 1.73 5.40
CA ARG A 82 -6.48 1.00 5.88
C ARG A 82 -7.17 0.16 4.83
N ARG A 83 -6.97 0.39 3.52
CA ARG A 83 -7.50 -0.38 2.38
C ARG A 83 -6.66 -0.05 1.14
N PRO A 84 -5.41 -0.53 1.03
CA PRO A 84 -4.54 -0.17 -0.07
C PRO A 84 -5.07 -0.82 -1.34
N ARG A 85 -5.17 0.02 -2.36
CA ARG A 85 -5.62 -0.32 -3.70
C ARG A 85 -4.97 0.68 -4.62
N VAL A 86 -4.26 0.20 -5.63
CA VAL A 86 -3.43 1.04 -6.49
C VAL A 86 -4.30 2.01 -7.29
N THR A 87 -5.46 1.58 -7.81
CA THR A 87 -6.36 2.45 -8.59
C THR A 87 -7.46 3.13 -7.77
N SER A 88 -7.35 3.11 -6.43
CA SER A 88 -8.38 3.75 -5.60
C SER A 88 -8.23 5.27 -5.49
N TRP A 89 -9.37 5.97 -5.37
CA TRP A 89 -9.38 7.40 -5.05
C TRP A 89 -8.65 7.71 -3.74
N ARG A 90 -8.60 6.76 -2.78
CA ARG A 90 -7.87 6.91 -1.52
C ARG A 90 -6.37 7.04 -1.75
N HIS A 91 -5.82 6.18 -2.62
CA HIS A 91 -4.42 6.24 -3.02
C HIS A 91 -4.12 7.54 -3.79
N ALA A 92 -4.98 7.93 -4.73
CA ALA A 92 -4.84 9.20 -5.44
C ALA A 92 -4.86 10.40 -4.49
N ALA A 93 -5.79 10.42 -3.51
CA ALA A 93 -5.85 11.47 -2.50
C ALA A 93 -4.59 11.52 -1.63
N ASP A 94 -4.02 10.36 -1.29
CA ASP A 94 -2.78 10.28 -0.51
C ASP A 94 -1.58 10.82 -1.29
N LEU A 95 -1.44 10.45 -2.56
CA LEU A 95 -0.42 11.01 -3.46
C LEU A 95 -0.55 12.52 -3.63
N LEU A 96 -1.78 13.04 -3.76
CA LEU A 96 -2.03 14.47 -3.83
C LEU A 96 -1.64 15.18 -2.53
N ALA A 97 -1.93 14.59 -1.38
CA ALA A 97 -1.54 15.14 -0.08
C ALA A 97 -0.01 15.14 0.11
N VAL A 98 0.68 14.08 -0.35
CA VAL A 98 2.15 14.03 -0.38
C VAL A 98 2.70 15.14 -1.27
N ALA A 99 2.17 15.30 -2.49
CA ALA A 99 2.59 16.33 -3.42
C ALA A 99 2.37 17.74 -2.87
N ALA A 100 1.21 17.99 -2.25
CA ALA A 100 0.91 19.27 -1.59
C ALA A 100 1.88 19.56 -0.44
N THR A 101 2.17 18.56 0.40
CA THR A 101 3.14 18.67 1.51
C THR A 101 4.54 18.95 0.98
N ALA A 102 4.97 18.27 -0.07
CA ALA A 102 6.27 18.46 -0.69
C ALA A 102 6.40 19.85 -1.32
N ALA A 103 5.39 20.30 -2.07
CA ALA A 103 5.38 21.61 -2.72
C ALA A 103 5.40 22.75 -1.68
N TYR A 104 4.47 22.72 -0.71
CA TYR A 104 4.37 23.77 0.30
C TYR A 104 5.55 23.74 1.29
N GLY A 105 6.01 22.54 1.67
CA GLY A 105 7.20 22.36 2.48
C GLY A 105 8.45 22.91 1.80
N SER A 106 8.64 22.65 0.50
CA SER A 106 9.77 23.16 -0.28
C SER A 106 9.74 24.69 -0.37
N TYR A 107 8.56 25.28 -0.58
CA TYR A 107 8.37 26.73 -0.51
C TYR A 107 8.77 27.28 0.86
N LEU A 108 8.33 26.67 1.97
CA LEU A 108 8.72 27.12 3.31
C LEU A 108 10.22 26.96 3.57
N ALA A 109 10.82 25.84 3.14
CA ALA A 109 12.24 25.57 3.31
C ALA A 109 13.12 26.59 2.57
N THR A 110 12.68 27.08 1.40
CA THR A 110 13.41 28.06 0.58
C THR A 110 13.11 29.51 0.94
N ALA A 111 11.83 29.87 1.08
CA ALA A 111 11.40 31.26 1.16
C ALA A 111 11.32 31.79 2.60
N ARG A 112 11.02 30.94 3.58
CA ARG A 112 10.70 31.38 4.95
C ARG A 112 11.70 30.88 6.00
N ALA A 113 11.89 29.58 6.09
CA ALA A 113 12.68 28.98 7.14
C ALA A 113 14.19 28.92 6.84
N ARG A 114 14.56 28.81 5.55
CA ARG A 114 15.96 28.79 5.05
C ARG A 114 16.87 27.83 5.82
N SER A 115 16.33 26.74 6.34
CA SER A 115 17.05 25.81 7.19
C SER A 115 17.29 24.49 6.47
N PRO A 116 18.54 24.00 6.44
CA PRO A 116 18.86 22.65 5.96
C PRO A 116 18.09 21.56 6.70
N ALA A 117 17.75 21.78 7.97
CA ALA A 117 16.98 20.83 8.78
C ALA A 117 15.56 20.61 8.22
N TRP A 118 14.95 21.64 7.60
CA TRP A 118 13.64 21.51 6.97
C TRP A 118 13.71 20.66 5.70
N TRP A 119 14.74 20.86 4.88
CA TRP A 119 15.00 20.02 3.72
C TRP A 119 15.27 18.56 4.11
N ALA A 120 16.06 18.33 5.16
CA ALA A 120 16.29 16.99 5.70
C ALA A 120 14.98 16.34 6.18
N SER A 121 14.10 17.11 6.81
CA SER A 121 12.79 16.61 7.29
C SER A 121 11.88 16.22 6.13
N LEU A 122 11.81 17.02 5.07
CA LEU A 122 11.05 16.70 3.86
C LEU A 122 11.60 15.47 3.14
N ALA A 123 12.93 15.35 3.05
CA ALA A 123 13.58 14.18 2.47
C ALA A 123 13.28 12.90 3.25
N ALA A 124 13.29 12.98 4.60
CA ALA A 124 12.94 11.84 5.46
C ALA A 124 11.47 11.39 5.26
N VAL A 125 10.55 12.35 5.14
CA VAL A 125 9.13 12.09 4.84
C VAL A 125 8.95 11.41 3.48
N ALA A 126 9.60 11.94 2.43
CA ALA A 126 9.55 11.37 1.10
C ALA A 126 10.14 9.95 1.05
N ALA A 127 11.27 9.73 1.73
CA ALA A 127 11.90 8.42 1.82
C ALA A 127 11.03 7.40 2.56
N ALA A 128 10.38 7.80 3.66
CA ALA A 128 9.46 6.93 4.40
C ALA A 128 8.26 6.52 3.54
N PHE A 129 7.66 7.47 2.82
CA PHE A 129 6.57 7.19 1.89
C PHE A 129 7.01 6.22 0.78
N ALA A 130 8.11 6.52 0.08
CA ALA A 130 8.63 5.70 -1.00
C ALA A 130 9.03 4.29 -0.55
N TYR A 131 9.59 4.16 0.65
CA TYR A 131 9.96 2.87 1.23
C TYR A 131 8.71 2.00 1.46
N ASN A 132 7.66 2.56 2.08
CA ASN A 132 6.42 1.84 2.34
C ASN A 132 5.76 1.38 1.03
N GLU A 133 5.69 2.29 0.06
CA GLU A 133 5.10 2.02 -1.24
C GLU A 133 5.87 0.93 -2.00
N THR A 134 7.20 1.00 -2.02
CA THR A 134 8.06 -0.02 -2.63
C THR A 134 7.90 -1.39 -1.96
N ARG A 135 7.82 -1.41 -0.62
CA ARG A 135 7.58 -2.64 0.16
C ARG A 135 6.22 -3.25 -0.18
N TYR A 136 5.18 -2.43 -0.30
CA TYR A 136 3.84 -2.86 -0.71
C TYR A 136 3.87 -3.48 -2.11
N TYR A 137 4.45 -2.78 -3.10
CA TYR A 137 4.52 -3.27 -4.48
C TYR A 137 5.24 -4.61 -4.59
N ARG A 138 6.40 -4.77 -3.94
CA ARG A 138 7.16 -6.02 -3.98
C ARG A 138 6.37 -7.19 -3.41
N GLU A 139 5.75 -7.00 -2.24
CA GLU A 139 5.02 -8.09 -1.60
C GLU A 139 3.72 -8.45 -2.33
N VAL A 140 3.01 -7.47 -2.89
CA VAL A 140 1.84 -7.73 -3.74
C VAL A 140 2.26 -8.47 -5.01
N HIS A 141 3.34 -8.05 -5.66
CA HIS A 141 3.90 -8.71 -6.84
C HIS A 141 4.30 -10.16 -6.54
N ASP A 142 5.04 -10.40 -5.45
CA ASP A 142 5.48 -11.73 -5.06
C ASP A 142 4.31 -12.66 -4.71
N ARG A 143 3.20 -12.12 -4.17
CA ARG A 143 2.03 -12.92 -3.77
C ARG A 143 0.97 -13.07 -4.85
N ALA A 144 0.89 -12.17 -5.81
CA ALA A 144 0.08 -12.36 -7.01
C ALA A 144 0.49 -13.65 -7.75
N SER A 145 1.75 -14.07 -7.60
CA SER A 145 2.26 -15.34 -8.14
C SER A 145 1.80 -16.61 -7.39
N SER A 146 1.23 -16.49 -6.18
CA SER A 146 0.86 -17.64 -5.33
C SER A 146 -0.58 -17.55 -4.80
N SER A 147 -1.53 -18.03 -5.61
CA SER A 147 -2.88 -18.47 -5.25
C SER A 147 -3.63 -17.59 -4.23
N PHE A 148 -4.38 -16.61 -4.72
CA PHE A 148 -5.27 -15.77 -3.91
C PHE A 148 -6.50 -16.54 -3.39
N SER A 149 -6.72 -16.51 -2.08
CA SER A 149 -8.05 -16.79 -1.51
C SER A 149 -9.08 -15.76 -2.00
N ARG A 150 -10.24 -16.25 -2.47
CA ARG A 150 -11.29 -15.47 -3.15
C ARG A 150 -11.62 -14.14 -2.44
N PRO A 151 -11.77 -13.02 -3.19
CA PRO A 151 -12.30 -11.76 -2.66
C PRO A 151 -13.66 -11.92 -1.97
N GLY A 152 -13.91 -11.16 -0.90
CA GLY A 152 -15.24 -11.02 -0.31
C GLY A 152 -15.65 -12.01 0.80
N THR A 153 -14.71 -12.74 1.41
CA THR A 153 -15.04 -13.65 2.52
C THR A 153 -14.93 -12.96 3.89
N ALA A 154 -15.85 -13.28 4.81
CA ALA A 154 -15.85 -12.73 6.18
C ALA A 154 -14.55 -13.05 6.95
N ALA A 155 -13.92 -14.19 6.67
CA ALA A 155 -12.63 -14.58 7.24
C ALA A 155 -11.49 -13.66 6.79
N ARG A 156 -11.50 -13.23 5.52
CA ARG A 156 -10.58 -12.23 4.97
C ARG A 156 -10.79 -10.86 5.60
N ASP A 157 -12.03 -10.40 5.73
CA ASP A 157 -12.31 -9.11 6.39
C ASP A 157 -11.93 -9.10 7.88
N ALA A 158 -12.02 -10.26 8.55
CA ALA A 158 -11.56 -10.41 9.92
C ALA A 158 -10.02 -10.41 10.03
N ALA A 159 -9.31 -11.12 9.14
CA ALA A 159 -7.85 -11.09 9.08
C ALA A 159 -7.33 -9.69 8.74
N TYR A 160 -7.98 -9.04 7.78
CA TYR A 160 -7.70 -7.66 7.39
C TYR A 160 -7.89 -6.71 8.56
N ARG A 161 -9.04 -6.77 9.26
CA ARG A 161 -9.29 -5.93 10.43
C ARG A 161 -8.31 -6.17 11.57
N ARG A 162 -7.86 -7.41 11.80
CA ARG A 162 -6.80 -7.68 12.77
C ARG A 162 -5.49 -7.01 12.37
N ALA A 163 -5.09 -7.08 11.10
CA ALA A 163 -3.88 -6.44 10.61
C ALA A 163 -3.89 -4.89 10.74
N THR A 164 -5.08 -4.26 10.69
CA THR A 164 -5.23 -2.79 10.69
C THR A 164 -5.70 -2.17 12.03
N TRP A 165 -6.52 -2.87 12.83
CA TRP A 165 -7.23 -2.27 13.97
C TRP A 165 -6.74 -2.70 15.35
N THR A 166 -5.95 -3.78 15.47
CA THR A 166 -5.28 -4.09 16.76
C THR A 166 -4.21 -3.05 17.15
N HIS A 167 -4.06 -1.98 16.36
CA HIS A 167 -3.19 -0.82 16.65
C HIS A 167 -3.79 0.23 17.56
N TYR A 168 -5.12 0.26 17.75
CA TYR A 168 -5.79 1.29 18.58
C TYR A 168 -6.36 0.73 19.89
N SER A 169 -6.08 -0.53 20.19
CA SER A 169 -6.60 -1.24 21.36
C SER A 169 -5.46 -1.94 22.11
N HIS A 170 -4.55 -1.13 22.67
CA HIS A 170 -3.67 -1.52 23.76
C HIS A 170 -3.50 -0.33 24.70
#